data_AF-A0A1I7WW52-F1
#
_entry.id   AF-A0A1I7WW52-F1
#
_cell.length_a   1.000
_cell.length_b   1.000
_cell.length_c   1.000
_cell.angle_alpha   90.00
_cell.angle_beta   90.00
_cell.angle_gamma   90.00
#
_symmetry.space_group_name_H-M   'P 1'
#
loop_
_entity.id
_entity.type
_entity.pdbx_description
1 polymer ?
#
loop_
_entity_poly.entity_id
_entity_poly.type
_entity_poly.pdbx_seq_one_letter_code
_entity_poly.pdbx_strand_id
1 'polypeptide(L)'
;MFSEQLNTCRYWFQRFKAGDLDVNDRQRSGTPRTAKTDALKSLLDENPSQTQEELMEQLGVDKATVPRRFNEMEKIRSTRKVGTI
;
A
#
# COMPACT_ATOMS: atom_id res chain seq x y z
N MET A 1 17.45 -15.17 -19.23
CA MET A 1 16.19 -15.66 -18.64
C MET A 1 16.40 -16.74 -17.56
N PHE A 2 17.41 -17.62 -17.63
CA PHE A 2 17.67 -18.64 -16.60
C PHE A 2 18.35 -18.14 -15.30
N SER A 3 18.98 -16.96 -15.32
CA SER A 3 19.68 -16.40 -14.15
C SER A 3 18.74 -15.94 -13.02
N GLU A 4 17.55 -15.44 -13.38
CA GLU A 4 16.55 -14.93 -12.42
C GLU A 4 15.99 -16.05 -11.53
N GLN A 5 15.80 -17.24 -12.10
CA GLN A 5 15.29 -18.42 -11.40
C GLN A 5 16.29 -18.93 -10.36
N LEU A 6 17.59 -18.98 -10.71
CA LEU A 6 18.65 -19.38 -9.78
C LEU A 6 18.82 -18.41 -8.62
N ASN A 7 18.72 -17.10 -8.87
CA ASN A 7 18.77 -16.08 -7.83
C ASN A 7 17.60 -16.21 -6.84
N THR A 8 16.40 -16.48 -7.35
CA THR A 8 15.21 -16.70 -6.52
C THR A 8 15.34 -17.97 -5.68
N CYS A 9 15.77 -19.09 -6.26
CA CYS A 9 15.99 -20.35 -5.52
C CYS A 9 17.05 -20.19 -4.42
N ARG A 10 18.17 -19.51 -4.71
CA ARG A 10 19.23 -19.27 -3.72
C ARG A 10 18.75 -18.41 -2.56
N TYR A 11 17.98 -17.35 -2.86
CA TYR A 11 17.39 -16.46 -1.84
C TYR A 11 16.46 -17.22 -0.89
N TRP A 12 15.52 -18.02 -1.43
CA TRP A 12 14.60 -18.81 -0.60
C TRP A 12 15.31 -19.88 0.22
N PHE A 13 16.30 -20.56 -0.37
CA PHE A 13 17.10 -21.56 0.34
C PHE A 13 17.84 -20.94 1.54
N GLN A 14 18.39 -19.74 1.39
CA GLN A 14 19.03 -19.01 2.49
C GLN A 14 18.04 -18.60 3.59
N ARG A 15 16.85 -18.13 3.22
CA ARG A 15 15.79 -17.79 4.20
C ARG A 15 15.36 -18.99 5.02
N PHE A 16 15.08 -20.12 4.35
CA PHE A 16 14.69 -21.35 5.04
C PHE A 16 15.82 -21.89 5.92
N LYS A 17 17.09 -21.79 5.49
CA LYS A 17 18.25 -22.12 6.33
C LYS A 17 18.38 -21.25 7.57
N ALA A 18 17.89 -20.01 7.53
CA ALA A 18 17.87 -19.09 8.66
C ALA A 18 16.64 -19.27 9.57
N GLY A 19 15.76 -20.25 9.29
CA GLY A 19 14.53 -20.48 10.04
C GLY A 19 13.38 -19.52 9.69
N ASP A 20 13.57 -18.67 8.68
CA ASP A 20 12.51 -17.80 8.15
C ASP A 20 11.65 -18.59 7.17
N LEU A 21 10.59 -19.20 7.72
CA LEU A 21 9.60 -19.97 6.98
C LEU A 21 8.44 -19.10 6.44
N ASP A 22 8.51 -17.77 6.60
CA ASP A 22 7.47 -16.88 6.09
C ASP A 22 7.54 -16.76 4.57
N VAL A 23 6.59 -17.41 3.89
CA VAL A 23 6.49 -17.42 2.42
C VAL A 23 5.80 -16.15 1.91
N ASN A 24 5.23 -15.32 2.79
CA ASN A 24 4.57 -14.08 2.36
C ASN A 24 5.58 -13.11 1.71
N ASP A 25 5.09 -12.37 0.71
CA ASP A 25 5.88 -11.29 0.10
C ASP A 25 6.06 -10.20 1.16
N ARG A 26 7.32 -9.92 1.51
CA ARG A 26 7.62 -8.83 2.43
C ARG A 26 7.18 -7.54 1.78
N GLN A 27 6.78 -6.57 2.61
CA GLN A 27 6.40 -5.27 2.09
C GLN A 27 7.54 -4.70 1.24
N ARG A 28 7.31 -4.60 -0.07
CA ARG A 28 8.31 -4.12 -1.02
C ARG A 28 8.67 -2.68 -0.68
N SER A 29 9.95 -2.34 -0.73
CA SER A 29 10.42 -0.96 -0.61
C SER A 29 9.91 -0.14 -1.80
N GLY A 30 8.80 0.56 -1.57
CA GLY A 30 8.24 1.60 -2.42
C GLY A 30 7.75 2.74 -1.52
N THR A 31 7.24 3.83 -2.11
CA THR A 31 6.67 4.95 -1.33
C THR A 31 5.72 4.39 -0.27
N PRO A 32 5.92 4.68 1.03
CA PRO A 32 5.08 4.17 2.09
C PRO A 32 3.64 4.58 1.79
N ARG A 33 2.88 3.58 1.35
CA ARG A 33 1.53 3.75 0.82
C ARG A 33 0.59 4.31 1.89
N THR A 34 0.90 3.99 3.14
CA THR A 34 0.23 4.44 4.36
C THR A 34 0.34 5.95 4.57
N ALA A 35 1.55 6.52 4.56
CA ALA A 35 1.76 7.94 4.89
C ALA A 35 0.92 8.90 4.00
N LYS A 36 0.85 8.65 2.69
CA LYS A 36 0.04 9.46 1.77
C LYS A 36 -1.47 9.22 1.93
N THR A 37 -1.86 7.99 2.27
CA THR A 37 -3.26 7.66 2.57
C THR A 37 -3.71 8.28 3.89
N ASP A 38 -2.85 8.37 4.89
CA ASP A 38 -3.14 8.97 6.19
C ASP A 38 -3.22 10.50 6.10
N ALA A 39 -2.37 11.12 5.26
CA ALA A 39 -2.50 12.54 4.93
C ALA A 39 -3.82 12.85 4.19
N LEU A 40 -4.19 12.03 3.19
CA LEU A 40 -5.46 12.19 2.47
C LEU A 40 -6.68 12.02 3.40
N LYS A 41 -6.63 11.08 4.35
CA LYS A 41 -7.67 10.92 5.36
C LYS A 41 -7.81 12.15 6.26
N SER A 42 -6.68 12.68 6.73
CA SER A 42 -6.70 13.85 7.63
C SER A 42 -7.33 15.07 6.95
N LEU A 43 -7.01 15.31 5.67
CA LEU A 43 -7.63 16.39 4.90
C LEU A 43 -9.15 16.22 4.74
N LEU A 44 -9.62 15.00 4.52
CA LEU A 44 -11.06 14.70 4.42
C LEU A 44 -11.79 14.78 5.76
N ASP A 45 -11.12 14.44 6.86
CA ASP A 45 -11.68 14.59 8.21
C ASP A 45 -11.80 16.08 8.60
N GLU A 46 -10.85 16.92 8.16
CA GLU A 46 -10.91 18.38 8.36
C GLU A 46 -11.99 19.04 7.50
N ASN A 47 -12.08 18.66 6.21
CA ASN A 47 -13.09 19.17 5.31
C ASN A 47 -13.59 18.08 4.34
N PRO A 48 -14.75 17.47 4.62
CA PRO A 48 -15.27 16.37 3.79
C PRO A 48 -15.80 16.84 2.43
N SER A 49 -15.93 18.14 2.19
CA SER A 49 -16.45 18.72 0.95
C SER A 49 -15.36 19.17 -0.03
N GLN A 50 -14.08 18.88 0.25
CA GLN A 50 -12.99 19.23 -0.67
C GLN A 50 -13.11 18.50 -2.02
N THR A 51 -12.72 19.22 -3.06
CA THR A 51 -12.65 18.67 -4.42
C THR A 51 -11.35 17.89 -4.64
N GLN A 52 -11.35 17.00 -5.64
CA GLN A 52 -10.14 16.23 -5.98
C GLN A 52 -8.98 17.12 -6.43
N GLU A 53 -9.25 18.25 -7.08
CA GLU A 53 -8.20 19.19 -7.53
C GLU A 53 -7.51 19.88 -6.36
N GLU A 54 -8.27 20.34 -5.36
CA GLU A 54 -7.71 20.92 -4.13
C GLU A 54 -6.86 19.91 -3.37
N LEU A 55 -7.32 18.67 -3.25
CA LEU A 55 -6.58 17.59 -2.59
C LEU A 55 -5.28 17.25 -3.33
N MET A 56 -5.28 17.32 -4.67
CA MET A 56 -4.06 17.12 -5.44
C MET A 56 -3.04 18.23 -5.21
N GLU A 57 -3.50 19.48 -5.19
CA GLU A 57 -2.64 20.65 -4.98
C GLU A 57 -2.02 20.61 -3.58
N GLN A 58 -2.82 20.30 -2.56
CA GLN A 58 -2.36 20.18 -1.17
C GLN A 58 -1.38 19.02 -0.96
N LEU A 59 -1.60 17.88 -1.62
CA LEU A 59 -0.75 16.68 -1.46
C LEU A 59 0.41 16.61 -2.47
N GLY A 60 0.45 17.50 -3.47
CA GLY A 60 1.40 17.47 -4.57
C GLY A 60 1.36 16.15 -5.35
N VAL A 61 0.16 15.61 -5.59
CA VAL A 61 -0.03 14.30 -6.26
C VAL A 61 -0.73 14.43 -7.61
N ASP A 62 -0.41 13.48 -8.51
CA ASP A 62 -1.01 13.41 -9.84
C ASP A 62 -2.52 13.10 -9.79
N LYS A 63 -3.26 13.52 -10.85
CA LYS A 63 -4.70 13.30 -11.05
C LYS A 63 -5.13 11.85 -10.86
N ALA A 64 -4.31 10.89 -11.27
CA ALA A 64 -4.64 9.47 -11.13
C ALA A 64 -4.42 8.94 -9.69
N THR A 65 -3.69 9.66 -8.85
CA THR A 65 -3.30 9.19 -7.52
C THR A 65 -4.45 9.30 -6.53
N VAL A 66 -5.15 10.44 -6.50
CA VAL A 66 -6.28 10.69 -5.59
C VAL A 66 -7.38 9.63 -5.73
N PRO A 67 -8.00 9.39 -6.91
CA PRO A 67 -9.09 8.42 -7.04
C PRO A 67 -8.65 6.99 -6.71
N ARG A 68 -7.41 6.62 -7.05
CA ARG A 68 -6.83 5.32 -6.68
C ARG A 68 -6.74 5.15 -5.16
N ARG A 69 -6.33 6.20 -4.44
CA ARG A 69 -6.21 6.21 -2.98
C ARG A 69 -7.58 6.15 -2.29
N PHE A 70 -8.58 6.87 -2.80
CA PHE A 70 -9.96 6.74 -2.33
C PHE A 70 -10.45 5.30 -2.41
N ASN A 71 -10.29 4.65 -3.57
CA ASN A 71 -10.69 3.25 -3.74
C ASN A 71 -9.94 2.29 -2.79
N GLU A 72 -8.65 2.54 -2.54
CA GLU A 72 -7.88 1.79 -1.53
C GLU A 72 -8.47 1.97 -0.12
N MET A 73 -8.84 3.19 0.26
CA MET A 73 -9.51 3.46 1.54
C MET A 73 -10.87 2.77 1.63
N GLU A 74 -11.65 2.77 0.55
CA GLU A 74 -12.94 2.06 0.47
C GLU A 74 -12.79 0.54 0.63
N LYS A 75 -11.70 -0.03 0.11
CA LYS A 75 -11.38 -1.45 0.30
C LYS A 75 -10.99 -1.75 1.74
N ILE A 76 -10.18 -0.89 2.37
CA ILE A 76 -9.77 -1.06 3.78
C ILE A 76 -10.97 -1.01 4.74
N ARG A 77 -11.96 -0.13 4.51
CA ARG A 77 -13.19 -0.11 5.34
C ARG A 77 -14.06 -1.36 5.14
N SER A 78 -14.01 -1.97 3.96
CA SER A 78 -14.78 -3.20 3.65
C SER A 78 -14.15 -4.43 4.29
N THR A 79 -12.81 -4.55 4.24
CA THR A 79 -12.09 -5.68 4.83
C THR A 79 -12.13 -5.68 6.36
N ARG A 80 -12.22 -4.51 7.01
CA ARG A 80 -12.41 -4.39 8.48
C ARG A 80 -13.74 -4.93 8.99
N LYS A 81 -14.78 -5.07 8.14
CA LYS A 81 -16.09 -5.61 8.56
C LYS A 81 -16.12 -7.15 8.63
N VAL A 82 -15.08 -7.85 8.18
CA VAL A 82 -15.07 -9.33 8.07
C VAL A 82 -14.41 -10.00 9.30
N GLY A 83 -13.95 -9.24 10.29
CA GLY A 83 -13.24 -9.75 11.47
C GLY A 83 -13.91 -9.44 12.81
N THR A 84 -15.23 -9.62 12.93
CA THR A 84 -15.92 -9.61 14.22
C THR A 84 -16.84 -10.80 14.32
N ILE A 85 -16.26 -11.96 14.67
CA ILE A 85 -16.81 -12.99 15.57
C ILE A 85 -15.61 -13.66 16.23
#